data_AF-A0A2I0AVK7-F1
#
_entry.id   AF-A0A2I0AVK7-F1
#
_cell.length_a   1.000
_cell.length_b   1.000
_cell.length_c   1.000
_cell.angle_alpha   90.00
_cell.angle_beta   90.00
_cell.angle_gamma   90.00
#
_symmetry.space_group_name_H-M   'P 1'
#
loop_
_entity.id
_entity.type
_entity.pdbx_description
1 polymer ?
#
loop_
_entity_poly.entity_id
_entity_poly.type
_entity_poly.pdbx_seq_one_letter_code
_entity_poly.pdbx_strand_id
1 'polypeptide(L)'
;MSVMEYEAAFTSLSDYARHLVADPREKAKRFEDGLRKDIQKQTNVMRIYDYAELYQRALIAEQNNNEDREWRERKKHRYEQVKGHKEILRRKRRKKKCQQIMV
;
A
#
# COMPACT_ATOMS: atom_id res chain seq x y z
N MET A 1 -9.70 3.90 3.85
CA MET A 1 -10.81 2.97 3.61
C MET A 1 -10.24 1.74 2.94
N SER A 2 -10.42 0.59 3.57
CA SER A 2 -10.03 -0.72 3.01
C SER A 2 -10.93 -1.09 1.85
N VAL A 3 -10.54 -2.09 1.05
CA VAL A 3 -11.39 -2.59 -0.04
C VAL A 3 -12.69 -3.18 0.51
N MET A 4 -12.67 -3.83 1.68
CA MET A 4 -13.86 -4.37 2.33
C MET A 4 -14.84 -3.29 2.79
N GLU A 5 -14.35 -2.22 3.42
CA GLU A 5 -15.18 -1.09 3.85
C GLU A 5 -15.84 -0.40 2.64
N TYR A 6 -15.06 -0.28 1.56
CA TYR A 6 -15.57 0.29 0.31
C TYR A 6 -16.61 -0.62 -0.37
N GLU A 7 -16.38 -1.92 -0.41
CA GLU A 7 -17.33 -2.92 -0.94
C GLU A 7 -18.67 -2.84 -0.23
N ALA A 8 -18.68 -2.82 1.10
CA ALA A 8 -19.91 -2.75 1.88
C ALA A 8 -20.70 -1.46 1.57
N ALA A 9 -20.02 -0.32 1.50
CA ALA A 9 -20.64 0.96 1.15
C ALA A 9 -21.17 0.96 -0.29
N PHE A 10 -20.40 0.43 -1.23
CA PHE A 10 -20.76 0.35 -2.65
C PHE A 10 -21.95 -0.56 -2.90
N THR A 11 -22.01 -1.72 -2.24
CA THR A 11 -23.12 -2.68 -2.34
C THR A 11 -24.40 -2.08 -1.77
N SER A 12 -24.34 -1.42 -0.60
CA SER A 12 -25.51 -0.74 -0.02
C SER A 12 -26.10 0.32 -0.96
N LEU A 13 -25.24 1.13 -1.60
CA LEU A 13 -25.67 2.15 -2.56
C LEU A 13 -26.18 1.55 -3.88
N SER A 14 -25.52 0.50 -4.37
CA SER A 14 -25.92 -0.19 -5.60
C SER A 14 -27.26 -0.89 -5.46
N ASP A 15 -27.57 -1.46 -4.29
CA ASP A 15 -28.84 -2.10 -3.99
C ASP A 15 -29.99 -1.11 -3.88
N TYR A 16 -29.72 0.12 -3.44
CA TYR A 16 -30.71 1.20 -3.48
C TYR A 16 -31.01 1.64 -4.92
N ALA A 17 -30.00 1.63 -5.79
CA ALA A 17 -30.08 2.08 -7.17
C ALA A 17 -29.98 0.94 -8.19
N ARG A 18 -30.69 -0.18 -7.95
CA ARG A 18 -30.61 -1.39 -8.82
C ARG A 18 -30.83 -1.12 -10.30
N HIS A 19 -31.62 -0.11 -10.65
CA HIS A 19 -31.86 0.28 -12.04
C HIS A 19 -30.71 1.09 -12.68
N LEU A 20 -29.84 1.72 -11.89
CA LEU A 20 -28.67 2.49 -12.35
C LEU A 20 -27.43 1.62 -12.55
N VAL A 21 -27.40 0.43 -11.96
CA VAL A 21 -26.25 -0.50 -11.99
C VAL A 21 -26.75 -1.91 -12.24
N ALA A 22 -27.62 -2.06 -13.24
CA ALA A 22 -28.30 -3.31 -13.54
C ALA A 22 -27.38 -4.32 -14.25
N ASP A 23 -26.44 -3.85 -15.07
CA ASP A 23 -25.46 -4.70 -15.76
C ASP A 23 -24.28 -5.01 -14.83
N PRO A 24 -23.99 -6.30 -14.55
CA PRO A 24 -22.82 -6.72 -13.78
C PRO A 24 -21.49 -6.14 -14.30
N ARG A 25 -21.36 -5.91 -15.61
CA ARG A 25 -20.16 -5.30 -16.21
C ARG A 25 -20.05 -3.82 -15.87
N GLU A 26 -21.16 -3.10 -15.91
CA GLU A 26 -21.20 -1.69 -15.51
C GLU A 26 -20.96 -1.57 -13.99
N LYS A 27 -21.48 -2.51 -13.20
CA LYS A 27 -21.18 -2.61 -11.76
C LYS A 27 -19.69 -2.77 -11.48
N ALA A 28 -19.04 -3.71 -12.17
CA ALA A 28 -17.60 -3.94 -12.03
C ALA A 28 -16.79 -2.70 -12.44
N LYS A 29 -17.14 -2.06 -13.56
CA LYS A 29 -16.47 -0.83 -14.01
C LYS A 29 -16.60 0.31 -13.01
N ARG A 30 -17.81 0.59 -12.52
CA ARG A 30 -18.04 1.63 -11.51
C ARG A 30 -17.33 1.33 -10.19
N PHE A 31 -17.25 0.05 -9.82
CA PHE A 31 -16.47 -0.37 -8.66
C PHE A 31 -14.98 -0.09 -8.85
N GLU A 32 -14.40 -0.50 -9.99
CA GLU A 32 -13.00 -0.26 -10.35
C GLU A 32 -12.66 1.23 -10.36
N ASP A 33 -13.52 2.07 -10.96
CA ASP A 33 -13.33 3.52 -11.06
C ASP A 33 -13.20 4.19 -9.68
N GLY A 34 -13.83 3.63 -8.64
CA GLY A 34 -13.75 4.12 -7.26
C GLY A 34 -12.61 3.53 -6.41
N LEU A 35 -11.85 2.55 -6.93
CA LEU A 35 -10.68 2.00 -6.21
C LEU A 35 -9.52 2.99 -6.16
N ARG A 36 -8.58 2.78 -5.23
CA ARG A 36 -7.34 3.57 -5.19
C ARG A 36 -6.45 3.25 -6.39
N LYS A 37 -5.70 4.24 -6.88
CA LYS A 37 -4.87 4.13 -8.10
C LYS A 37 -3.85 2.98 -8.07
N ASP A 38 -3.31 2.67 -6.91
CA ASP A 38 -2.36 1.56 -6.71
C ASP A 38 -3.02 0.20 -6.92
N ILE A 39 -4.27 0.04 -6.48
CA ILE A 39 -5.08 -1.17 -6.70
C ILE A 39 -5.57 -1.22 -8.14
N GLN A 40 -6.10 -0.10 -8.66
CA GLN A 40 -6.57 0.01 -10.05
C GLN A 40 -5.50 -0.41 -11.06
N LYS A 41 -4.23 -0.06 -10.82
CA LYS A 41 -3.13 -0.48 -11.70
C LYS A 41 -2.96 -1.99 -11.76
N GLN A 42 -3.24 -2.70 -10.68
CA GLN A 42 -3.13 -4.15 -10.62
C GLN A 42 -4.36 -4.83 -11.24
N THR A 43 -5.56 -4.28 -11.02
CA THR A 43 -6.82 -4.82 -11.57
C THR A 43 -6.97 -4.56 -13.07
N ASN A 44 -6.61 -3.37 -13.55
CA ASN A 44 -6.74 -2.98 -14.97
C ASN A 44 -5.93 -3.89 -15.91
N VAL A 45 -4.76 -4.37 -15.47
CA VAL A 45 -3.91 -5.26 -16.26
C VAL A 45 -4.62 -6.59 -16.56
N MET A 46 -5.55 -6.99 -15.69
CA MET A 46 -6.19 -8.32 -15.75
C MET A 46 -7.55 -8.35 -16.49
N ARG A 47 -7.99 -7.25 -17.11
CA ARG A 47 -9.25 -7.15 -17.92
C ARG A 47 -10.42 -7.95 -17.33
N ILE A 48 -10.80 -7.59 -16.12
CA ILE A 48 -11.80 -8.31 -15.32
C ILE A 48 -13.19 -7.75 -15.63
N TYR A 49 -14.12 -8.60 -16.04
CA TYR A 49 -15.49 -8.17 -16.40
C TYR A 49 -16.54 -8.54 -15.35
N ASP A 50 -16.16 -9.32 -14.34
CA ASP A 50 -17.05 -9.75 -13.25
C ASP A 50 -16.71 -9.04 -11.92
N TYR A 51 -17.74 -8.64 -11.19
CA TYR A 51 -17.62 -7.91 -9.92
C TYR A 51 -16.98 -8.76 -8.82
N ALA A 52 -17.39 -10.02 -8.68
CA ALA A 52 -16.87 -10.88 -7.61
C ALA A 52 -15.39 -11.18 -7.82
N GLU A 53 -15.00 -11.47 -9.06
CA GLU A 53 -13.61 -11.67 -9.43
C GLU A 53 -12.76 -10.40 -9.23
N LEU A 54 -13.31 -9.23 -9.57
CA LEU A 54 -12.66 -7.93 -9.36
C LEU A 54 -12.44 -7.66 -7.87
N TYR A 55 -13.45 -7.91 -7.04
CA TYR A 55 -13.35 -7.75 -5.60
C TYR A 55 -12.27 -8.64 -4.98
N GLN A 56 -12.25 -9.94 -5.31
CA GLN A 56 -11.22 -10.86 -4.81
C GLN A 56 -9.80 -10.41 -5.18
N ARG A 57 -9.59 -9.96 -6.42
CA ARG A 57 -8.29 -9.43 -6.85
C ARG A 57 -7.93 -8.11 -6.18
N ALA A 58 -8.90 -7.25 -5.91
CA ALA A 58 -8.67 -6.00 -5.17
C ALA A 58 -8.21 -6.28 -3.72
N LEU A 59 -8.74 -7.33 -3.07
CA LEU A 59 -8.26 -7.75 -1.74
C LEU A 59 -6.79 -8.20 -1.77
N ILE A 60 -6.43 -9.06 -2.73
CA ILE A 60 -5.04 -9.53 -2.90
C ILE A 60 -4.11 -8.34 -3.17
N ALA A 61 -4.54 -7.39 -4.01
CA ALA A 61 -3.78 -6.19 -4.33
C ALA A 61 -3.54 -5.30 -3.10
N GLU A 62 -4.57 -5.10 -2.27
CA GLU A 62 -4.45 -4.35 -1.03
C GLU A 62 -3.45 -5.01 -0.06
N GLN A 63 -3.52 -6.33 0.08
CA GLN A 63 -2.58 -7.08 0.91
C GLN A 63 -1.13 -6.94 0.41
N ASN A 64 -0.89 -7.18 -0.88
CA ASN A 64 0.44 -7.05 -1.48
C ASN A 64 1.02 -5.65 -1.28
N ASN A 65 0.20 -4.61 -1.48
CA ASN A 65 0.63 -3.22 -1.29
C ASN A 65 1.01 -2.93 0.18
N ASN A 66 0.29 -3.52 1.12
CA ASN A 66 0.60 -3.39 2.54
C ASN A 66 1.91 -4.11 2.91
N GLU A 67 2.10 -5.35 2.45
CA GLU A 67 3.33 -6.12 2.65
C GLU A 67 4.56 -5.40 2.06
N ASP A 68 4.42 -4.85 0.85
CA ASP A 68 5.47 -4.05 0.20
C ASP A 68 5.81 -2.77 0.98
N ARG A 69 4.79 -2.13 1.57
CA ARG A 69 4.98 -0.95 2.39
C ARG A 69 5.76 -1.31 3.66
N GLU A 70 5.34 -2.34 4.37
CA GLU A 70 6.03 -2.82 5.57
C GLU A 70 7.46 -3.24 5.27
N TRP A 71 7.69 -3.95 4.16
CA TRP A 71 9.04 -4.34 3.76
C TRP A 71 9.93 -3.13 3.51
N ARG A 72 9.41 -2.09 2.83
CA ARG A 72 10.11 -0.82 2.61
C ARG A 72 10.44 -0.11 3.93
N GLU A 73 9.48 -0.05 4.87
CA GLU A 73 9.67 0.56 6.19
C GLU A 73 10.71 -0.21 7.02
N ARG A 74 10.64 -1.54 7.06
CA ARG A 74 11.64 -2.40 7.71
C ARG A 74 13.04 -2.19 7.14
N LYS A 75 13.17 -2.09 5.81
CA LYS A 75 14.45 -1.81 5.15
C LYS A 75 15.00 -0.43 5.51
N LYS A 76 14.15 0.59 5.51
CA LYS A 76 14.52 1.95 5.87
C LYS A 76 15.03 2.01 7.32
N HIS A 77 14.29 1.44 8.27
CA HIS A 77 14.68 1.38 9.67
C HIS A 77 16.04 0.68 9.87
N ARG A 78 16.28 -0.43 9.16
CA ARG A 78 17.59 -1.11 9.19
C ARG A 78 18.73 -0.21 8.69
N TYR A 79 18.51 0.51 7.58
CA TYR A 79 19.50 1.44 7.05
C TYR A 79 19.79 2.59 8.03
N GLU A 80 18.75 3.17 8.62
CA GLU A 80 18.85 4.23 9.63
C GLU A 80 19.68 3.78 10.85
N GLN A 81 19.43 2.57 11.36
CA GLN A 81 20.18 2.00 12.48
C GLN A 81 21.68 1.83 12.16
N VAL A 82 21.99 1.27 11.00
CA VAL A 82 23.39 1.09 10.56
C VAL A 82 24.09 2.43 10.41
N LYS A 83 23.40 3.43 9.83
CA LYS A 83 23.92 4.78 9.67
C LYS A 83 24.19 5.44 11.02
N GLY A 84 23.23 5.36 11.96
CA GLY A 84 23.37 5.89 13.31
C GLY A 84 24.56 5.26 14.06
N HIS A 85 24.73 3.95 13.97
CA HIS A 85 25.86 3.24 14.59
C HIS A 85 27.22 3.71 14.03
N LYS A 86 27.33 3.85 12.70
CA LYS A 86 28.53 4.38 12.05
C LYS A 86 28.84 5.82 12.48
N GLU A 87 27.83 6.64 12.68
CA GLU A 87 28.00 8.02 13.14
C GLU A 87 28.50 8.09 14.59
N ILE A 88 27.96 7.25 15.48
CA ILE A 88 28.44 7.12 16.86
C ILE A 88 29.92 6.71 16.88
N LEU A 89 30.30 5.70 16.10
CA LEU A 89 31.70 5.26 15.97
C LEU A 89 32.61 6.37 15.46
N ARG A 90 32.17 7.14 14.45
CA ARG A 90 32.91 8.30 13.93
C ARG A 90 33.11 9.38 15.00
N ARG A 91 32.07 9.69 15.78
CA ARG A 91 32.16 10.66 16.89
C ARG A 91 33.14 10.18 17.97
N LYS A 92 33.08 8.91 18.37
CA LYS A 92 34.03 8.32 19.32
C LYS A 92 35.48 8.41 18.83
N ARG A 93 35.74 8.08 17.56
CA ARG A 93 37.07 8.22 16.93
C ARG A 93 37.56 9.67 16.93
N ARG A 94 36.69 10.64 16.59
CA ARG A 94 37.03 12.07 16.62
C ARG A 94 37.39 12.52 18.04
N LYS A 95 36.59 12.16 19.05
CA LYS A 95 36.88 12.50 20.46
C LYS A 95 38.22 11.92 20.92
N LYS A 96 38.50 10.65 20.62
CA LYS A 96 39.78 10.01 20.96
C LYS A 96 40.97 10.71 20.28
N LYS A 97 40.80 11.12 19.01
CA LYS A 97 41.83 11.87 18.27
C LYS A 97 42.08 13.26 18.87
N CYS A 98 41.03 13.99 19.27
CA CYS A 98 41.19 15.29 19.94
C CYS A 98 41.92 15.16 21.28
N GLN A 99 41.63 14.12 22.07
CA GLN A 99 42.32 13.88 23.34
C GLN A 99 43.81 13.59 23.16
N GLN A 100 44.17 12.82 22.13
CA GLN A 100 45.56 12.47 21.83
C GLN A 100 46.42 13.66 21.39
N ILE A 101 45.81 14.71 20.82
CA ILE A 101 46.50 15.91 20.33
C ILE A 101 46.72 16.94 21.45
N MET A 102 45.98 16.85 22.56
CA MET A 102 46.09 17.77 23.71
C MET A 102 47.13 17.33 24.76
N VAL A 103 47.96 16.33 24.45
CA VAL A 103 49.06 15.81 25.28
C VAL A 103 50.35 15.95 24.49
#